data_AF-A0A0A8YXF2-F1
#
_entry.id   AF-A0A0A8YXF2-F1
#
_cell.length_a   1.000
_cell.length_b   1.000
_cell.length_c   1.000
_cell.angle_alpha   90.00
_cell.angle_beta   90.00
_cell.angle_gamma   90.00
#
_symmetry.space_group_name_H-M   'P 1'
#
loop_
_entity.id
_entity.type
_entity.pdbx_description
1 polymer ?
#
loop_
_entity_poly.entity_id
_entity_poly.type
_entity_poly.pdbx_seq_one_letter_code
_entity_poly.pdbx_strand_id
1 'polypeptide(L)'
;MVKFSLSHTNRLKVLEKQEKLSAAKIESAKIAHLAAKEQKEAKLLETYNLLLSKDVGQMSDEEKADHVQTLKCLKKRLFPEIN
;
A
#
# COMPACT_ATOMS: atom_id res chain seq x y z
N MET A 1 -3.36 -35.44 -41.20
CA MET A 1 -4.30 -34.39 -40.72
C MET A 1 -4.48 -34.37 -39.19
N VAL A 2 -4.55 -35.53 -38.50
CA VAL A 2 -4.84 -35.62 -37.05
C VAL A 2 -3.78 -34.99 -36.12
N LYS A 3 -2.48 -35.15 -36.39
CA LYS A 3 -1.39 -34.59 -35.54
C LYS A 3 -1.37 -33.05 -35.48
N PHE A 4 -1.79 -32.37 -36.56
CA PHE A 4 -1.85 -30.91 -36.64
C PHE A 4 -2.97 -30.35 -35.75
N SER A 5 -4.13 -31.00 -35.74
CA SER A 5 -5.26 -30.63 -34.88
C SER A 5 -4.94 -30.78 -33.39
N LEU A 6 -4.29 -31.87 -32.99
CA LEU A 6 -3.91 -32.11 -31.59
C LEU A 6 -2.87 -31.07 -31.10
N SER A 7 -1.90 -30.72 -31.95
CA SER A 7 -0.92 -29.67 -31.66
C SER A 7 -1.59 -28.31 -31.45
N HIS A 8 -2.56 -27.96 -32.31
CA HIS A 8 -3.33 -26.73 -32.18
C HIS A 8 -4.14 -26.68 -30.88
N THR A 9 -4.83 -27.77 -30.52
CA THR A 9 -5.59 -27.88 -29.26
C THR A 9 -4.69 -27.72 -28.03
N ASN A 10 -3.49 -28.33 -28.03
CA ASN A 10 -2.54 -28.19 -26.94
C ASN A 10 -2.04 -26.75 -26.80
N ARG A 11 -1.75 -26.08 -27.92
CA ARG A 11 -1.36 -24.67 -27.92
C ARG A 11 -2.45 -23.77 -27.34
N LEU A 12 -3.71 -23.99 -27.70
CA LEU A 12 -4.84 -23.20 -27.18
C LEU A 12 -4.97 -23.35 -25.66
N LYS A 13 -4.89 -24.59 -25.14
CA LYS A 13 -4.92 -24.85 -23.68
C LYS A 13 -3.78 -24.16 -22.92
N VAL A 14 -2.60 -24.04 -23.52
CA VAL A 14 -1.47 -23.32 -22.91
C VAL A 14 -1.77 -21.82 -22.86
N LEU A 15 -2.30 -21.24 -23.94
CA LEU A 15 -2.67 -19.82 -23.99
C LEU A 15 -3.74 -19.48 -22.96
N GLU A 16 -4.80 -20.29 -22.86
CA GLU A 16 -5.85 -20.10 -21.84
C GLU A 16 -5.29 -20.15 -20.41
N LYS A 17 -4.34 -21.05 -20.15
CA LYS A 17 -3.65 -21.11 -18.84
C LYS A 17 -2.78 -19.88 -18.61
N GLN A 18 -2.06 -19.41 -19.62
CA GLN A 18 -1.23 -18.21 -19.53
C GLN A 18 -2.07 -16.97 -19.27
N GLU A 19 -3.22 -16.83 -19.94
CA GLU A 19 -4.15 -15.72 -19.73
C GLU A 19 -4.69 -15.72 -18.30
N LYS A 20 -5.19 -16.87 -17.82
CA LYS A 20 -5.67 -17.02 -16.44
C LYS A 20 -4.58 -16.71 -15.41
N LEU A 21 -3.36 -17.20 -15.63
CA LEU A 21 -2.23 -16.95 -14.75
C LEU A 21 -1.82 -15.46 -14.75
N SER A 22 -1.84 -14.82 -15.92
CA SER A 22 -1.55 -13.39 -16.06
C SER A 22 -2.57 -12.55 -15.29
N ALA A 23 -3.87 -12.83 -15.47
CA ALA A 23 -4.94 -12.16 -14.75
C ALA A 23 -4.80 -12.34 -13.22
N ALA A 24 -4.52 -13.56 -12.75
CA ALA A 24 -4.32 -13.84 -11.34
C ALA A 24 -3.11 -13.09 -10.75
N LYS A 25 -2.01 -12.99 -11.49
CA LYS A 25 -0.82 -12.23 -11.05
C LYS A 25 -1.09 -10.73 -10.93
N ILE A 26 -1.81 -10.16 -11.89
CA ILE A 26 -2.20 -8.74 -11.84
C ILE A 26 -3.07 -8.49 -10.61
N GLU A 27 -4.05 -9.34 -10.36
CA GLU A 27 -4.95 -9.18 -9.22
C GLU A 27 -4.22 -9.32 -7.89
N SER A 28 -3.34 -10.33 -7.77
CA SER A 28 -2.47 -10.49 -6.59
C SER A 28 -1.58 -9.26 -6.36
N ALA A 29 -1.03 -8.67 -7.41
CA ALA A 29 -0.20 -7.46 -7.30
C ALA A 29 -1.01 -6.25 -6.82
N LYS A 30 -2.26 -6.09 -7.29
CA LYS A 30 -3.16 -5.03 -6.81
C LYS A 30 -3.48 -5.20 -5.33
N ILE A 31 -3.82 -6.41 -4.90
CA ILE A 31 -4.10 -6.71 -3.48
C ILE A 31 -2.86 -6.42 -2.63
N ALA A 32 -1.68 -6.87 -3.06
CA ALA A 32 -0.43 -6.63 -2.34
C ALA A 32 -0.13 -5.12 -2.24
N HIS A 33 -0.36 -4.36 -3.31
CA HIS A 33 -0.20 -2.91 -3.31
C HIS A 33 -1.17 -2.21 -2.36
N LEU A 34 -2.46 -2.63 -2.35
CA LEU A 34 -3.46 -2.09 -1.42
C LEU A 34 -3.07 -2.39 0.04
N ALA A 35 -2.70 -3.63 0.34
CA ALA A 35 -2.25 -4.02 1.68
C ALA A 35 -1.01 -3.22 2.13
N ALA A 36 -0.05 -3.00 1.23
CA ALA A 36 1.13 -2.18 1.52
C ALA A 36 0.76 -0.70 1.78
N LYS A 37 -0.22 -0.16 1.06
CA LYS A 37 -0.73 1.20 1.26
C LYS A 37 -1.41 1.32 2.62
N GLU A 38 -2.33 0.41 2.95
CA GLU A 38 -3.02 0.38 4.24
C GLU A 38 -2.05 0.19 5.41
N GLN A 39 -1.05 -0.69 5.27
CA GLN A 39 -0.02 -0.88 6.29
C GLN A 39 0.81 0.39 6.51
N LYS A 40 1.14 1.12 5.43
CA LYS A 40 1.83 2.40 5.53
C LYS A 40 0.98 3.45 6.25
N GLU A 41 -0.31 3.52 5.96
CA GLU A 41 -1.24 4.43 6.64
C GLU A 41 -1.40 4.08 8.12
N ALA A 42 -1.50 2.79 8.46
CA ALA A 42 -1.55 2.32 9.85
C ALA A 42 -0.29 2.71 10.64
N LYS A 43 0.91 2.50 10.07
CA LYS A 43 2.18 2.91 10.70
C LYS A 43 2.27 4.43 10.90
N LEU A 44 1.73 5.20 9.96
CA LEU A 44 1.71 6.66 10.06
C LEU A 44 0.80 7.11 11.21
N LEU A 45 -0.37 6.48 11.36
CA LEU A 45 -1.30 6.75 12.44
C LEU A 45 -0.72 6.33 13.80
N GLU A 46 -0.05 5.18 13.87
CA GLU A 46 0.67 4.74 15.08
C GLU A 46 1.75 5.76 15.49
N THR A 47 2.56 6.21 14.53
CA THR A 47 3.58 7.24 14.76
C THR A 47 2.96 8.54 15.27
N TYR A 48 1.83 8.95 14.69
CA TYR A 48 1.09 10.14 15.12
C TYR A 48 0.61 10.02 16.57
N ASN A 49 0.02 8.88 16.93
CA ASN A 49 -0.43 8.62 18.30
C ASN A 49 0.73 8.60 19.30
N LEU A 50 1.86 7.99 18.93
CA LEU A 50 3.06 7.97 19.77
C LEU A 50 3.56 9.39 20.03
N LEU A 51 3.68 10.21 18.99
CA LEU A 51 4.07 11.61 19.13
C LEU A 51 3.09 12.40 19.98
N LEU A 52 1.78 12.20 19.80
CA LEU A 52 0.73 12.87 20.56
C LEU A 52 0.81 12.56 22.07
N SER A 53 1.22 11.34 22.42
CA SER A 53 1.37 10.88 23.80
C SER A 53 2.74 11.17 24.42
N LYS A 54 3.69 11.70 23.65
CA LYS A 54 5.07 11.91 24.11
C LYS A 54 5.11 13.02 25.17
N ASP A 55 5.84 12.79 26.26
CA ASP A 55 6.14 13.86 27.21
C ASP A 55 7.05 14.90 26.56
N VAL A 56 6.60 16.16 26.59
CA VAL A 56 7.30 17.32 26.04
C VAL A 56 7.72 18.31 27.14
N GLY A 57 7.52 17.98 28.42
CA GLY A 57 7.76 18.88 29.54
C GLY A 57 9.23 19.33 29.65
N GLN A 58 10.17 18.44 29.32
CA GLN A 58 11.62 18.70 29.38
C GLN A 58 12.22 19.19 28.04
N MET A 59 11.40 19.35 27.00
CA MET A 59 11.88 19.86 25.71
C MET A 59 12.11 21.37 25.78
N SER A 60 13.15 21.83 25.08
CA SER A 60 13.38 23.25 24.79
C SER A 60 12.25 23.83 23.93
N ASP A 61 12.17 25.16 23.87
CA ASP A 61 11.15 25.83 23.06
C ASP A 61 11.30 25.54 21.56
N GLU A 62 12.53 25.38 21.08
CA GLU A 62 12.83 24.99 19.70
C GLU A 62 12.35 23.56 19.41
N GLU A 63 12.66 22.60 20.29
CA GLU A 63 12.19 21.22 20.15
C GLU A 63 10.66 21.10 20.21
N LYS A 64 10.01 21.92 21.06
CA LYS A 64 8.53 21.99 21.12
C LYS A 64 7.94 22.54 19.82
N ALA A 65 8.55 23.57 19.24
CA ALA A 65 8.12 24.13 17.97
C ALA A 65 8.19 23.08 16.86
N ASP A 66 9.32 22.36 16.76
CA ASP A 66 9.52 21.26 15.81
C ASP A 66 8.54 20.10 16.03
N HIS A 67 8.30 19.73 17.28
CA HIS A 67 7.34 18.69 17.64
C HIS A 67 5.92 19.04 17.18
N VAL A 68 5.47 20.26 17.47
CA VAL A 68 4.15 20.77 17.05
C VAL A 68 4.06 20.85 15.51
N GLN A 69 5.13 21.29 14.84
CA GLN A 69 5.16 21.34 13.39
C GLN A 69 5.05 19.95 12.77
N THR A 70 5.78 18.97 13.33
CA THR A 70 5.70 17.57 12.89
C THR A 70 4.28 17.01 13.04
N LEU A 71 3.65 17.21 14.20
CA LEU A 71 2.26 16.79 14.44
C LEU A 71 1.28 17.44 13.44
N LYS A 72 1.44 18.74 13.14
CA LYS A 72 0.61 19.44 12.15
C LYS A 72 0.79 18.85 10.75
N CYS A 73 2.02 18.58 10.33
CA CYS A 73 2.32 17.97 9.03
C CYS A 73 1.69 16.57 8.91
N LEU A 74 1.83 15.73 9.95
CA LEU A 74 1.25 14.40 9.98
C LEU A 74 -0.29 14.44 10.00
N LYS A 75 -0.89 15.34 10.79
CA LYS A 75 -2.34 15.51 10.85
C LYS A 75 -2.93 15.83 9.46
N LYS A 76 -2.34 16.78 8.73
CA LYS A 76 -2.79 17.13 7.37
C LYS A 76 -2.69 15.96 6.38
N ARG A 77 -1.67 15.11 6.57
CA ARG A 77 -1.47 13.92 5.72
C ARG A 77 -2.45 12.79 6.03
N LEU A 78 -2.76 12.58 7.31
CA LEU A 78 -3.68 11.54 7.80
C LEU A 78 -5.16 11.93 7.61
N PHE A 79 -5.47 13.21 7.76
CA PHE A 79 -6.83 13.75 7.71
C PHE A 79 -6.87 14.91 6.70
N PRO A 80 -6.79 14.62 5.39
CA PRO A 80 -6.96 15.65 4.37
C PRO A 80 -8.36 16.28 4.51
N GLU A 81 -8.43 17.60 4.34
CA GLU A 81 -9.71 18.31 4.33
C GLU A 81 -10.55 17.77 3.16
N ILE A 82 -11.71 17.20 3.49
CA ILE A 82 -12.70 16.81 2.48
C ILE A 82 -13.45 18.09 2.12
N ASN A 83 -13.13 18.67 0.95
CA ASN A 83 -13.93 19.73 0.32
C ASN A 83 -15.08 19.12 -0.50
#